data_AF-P81476-F1
#
_entry.id   AF-P81476-F1
#
_cell.length_a   1.000
_cell.length_b   1.000
_cell.length_c   1.000
_cell.angle_alpha   90.00
_cell.angle_beta   90.00
_cell.angle_gamma   90.00
#
_symmetry.space_group_name_H-M   'P 1'
#
loop_
_entity.id
_entity.type
_entity.pdbx_description
1 polymer ?
#
loop_
_entity_poly.entity_id
_entity_poly.type
_entity_poly.pdbx_seq_one_letter_code
_entity_poly.pdbx_strand_id
1 'polypeptide(L)'
;ETRYEKFLRQHVDHPRTLGLMGHRYCAVMLARRQVTAPGRPCKPSNTFVHAPAEDLVATCTRPADATGFHSTSTPMDITACRLRGGDTRPPCNYRARQLHHHVRVSCLDGLPVHLAGTHAS
;
A
#
# COMPACT_ATOMS: atom_id res chain seq x y z
N GLU A 1 15.32 -9.93 1.33
CA GLU A 1 14.46 -8.74 1.36
C GLU A 1 14.37 -8.23 2.79
N THR A 2 14.83 -7.00 3.04
CA THR A 2 14.65 -6.30 4.32
C THR A 2 13.18 -5.90 4.51
N ARG A 3 12.80 -5.49 5.73
CA ARG A 3 11.42 -5.03 5.98
C ARG A 3 11.06 -3.78 5.17
N TYR A 4 12.02 -2.89 4.95
CA TYR A 4 11.85 -1.68 4.14
C TYR A 4 11.71 -2.02 2.65
N GLU A 5 12.57 -2.89 2.10
CA GLU A 5 12.44 -3.35 0.71
C GLU A 5 11.08 -4.00 0.46
N LYS A 6 10.60 -4.82 1.41
CA LYS A 6 9.25 -5.41 1.36
C LYS A 6 8.16 -4.36 1.37
N PHE A 7 8.29 -3.33 2.20
CA PHE A 7 7.34 -2.22 2.24
C PHE A 7 7.27 -1.51 0.88
N LEU A 8 8.41 -1.14 0.30
CA LEU A 8 8.47 -0.49 -1.01
C LEU A 8 7.83 -1.35 -2.09
N ARG A 9 8.22 -2.63 -2.17
CA ARG A 9 7.65 -3.58 -3.13
C ARG A 9 6.13 -3.65 -3.02
N GLN A 10 5.59 -3.76 -1.81
CA GLN A 10 4.16 -3.95 -1.60
C GLN A 10 3.35 -2.66 -1.70
N HIS A 11 3.93 -1.50 -1.41
CA HIS A 11 3.16 -0.28 -1.15
C HIS A 11 3.53 0.95 -1.97
N VAL A 12 4.67 0.97 -2.67
CA VAL A 12 5.08 2.17 -3.42
C VAL A 12 4.99 1.92 -4.92
N ASP A 13 4.24 2.75 -5.65
CA ASP A 13 4.18 2.77 -7.11
C ASP A 13 4.27 4.22 -7.60
N HIS A 14 5.50 4.70 -7.71
CA HIS A 14 5.80 6.08 -8.10
C HIS A 14 6.93 6.13 -9.16
N PRO A 15 6.73 6.85 -10.29
CA PRO A 15 5.44 7.38 -10.74
C PRO A 15 4.42 6.24 -10.93
N ARG A 16 3.13 6.56 -10.83
CA ARG A 16 2.06 5.56 -10.96
C ARG A 16 2.17 4.85 -12.31
N THR A 17 2.10 3.51 -12.29
CA THR A 17 2.11 2.68 -13.50
C THR A 17 0.95 3.08 -14.43
N LEU A 18 1.31 3.56 -15.63
CA LEU A 18 0.36 4.03 -16.65
C LEU A 18 -0.28 2.86 -17.41
N GLY A 19 -1.36 3.16 -18.14
CA GLY A 19 -2.08 2.17 -18.98
C GLY A 19 -2.91 1.14 -18.21
N LEU A 20 -2.89 1.17 -16.87
CA LEU A 20 -3.66 0.31 -16.00
C LEU A 20 -4.67 1.11 -15.17
N MET A 21 -5.95 0.76 -15.29
CA MET A 21 -7.07 1.45 -14.67
C MET A 21 -7.96 0.48 -13.87
N GLY A 22 -8.60 0.99 -12.82
CA GLY A 22 -9.56 0.24 -12.02
C GLY A 22 -9.03 -1.11 -11.52
N HIS A 23 -9.86 -2.15 -11.59
CA HIS A 23 -9.52 -3.48 -11.11
C HIS A 23 -8.30 -4.11 -11.82
N ARG A 24 -8.04 -3.77 -13.09
CA ARG A 24 -6.89 -4.28 -13.85
C ARG A 24 -5.57 -3.81 -13.25
N TYR A 25 -5.51 -2.57 -12.76
CA TYR A 25 -4.35 -2.07 -12.02
C TYR A 25 -4.05 -2.96 -10.81
N CYS A 26 -5.04 -3.23 -9.96
CA CYS A 26 -4.84 -4.07 -8.78
C CYS A 26 -4.42 -5.49 -9.13
N ALA A 27 -5.09 -6.14 -10.09
CA ALA A 27 -4.75 -7.50 -10.50
C ALA A 27 -3.30 -7.61 -11.00
N VAL A 28 -2.88 -6.70 -11.88
CA VAL A 28 -1.54 -6.71 -12.46
C VAL A 28 -0.49 -6.33 -11.42
N MET A 29 -0.71 -5.27 -10.65
CA MET A 29 0.29 -4.79 -9.69
C MET A 29 0.46 -5.75 -8.52
N LEU A 30 -0.60 -6.36 -8.00
CA LEU A 30 -0.45 -7.34 -6.90
C LEU A 30 0.30 -8.60 -7.34
N ALA A 31 0.13 -9.04 -8.59
CA ALA A 31 0.90 -10.13 -9.17
C ALA A 31 2.37 -9.73 -9.40
N ARG A 32 2.61 -8.60 -10.10
CA ARG A 32 3.97 -8.08 -10.39
C ARG A 32 4.78 -7.84 -9.12
N ARG A 33 4.14 -7.34 -8.06
CA ARG A 33 4.78 -7.08 -6.77
C ARG A 33 4.81 -8.30 -5.86
N GLN A 34 4.38 -9.48 -6.32
CA GLN A 34 4.35 -10.72 -5.53
C GLN A 34 3.66 -10.53 -4.17
N VAL A 35 2.57 -9.76 -4.16
CA VAL A 35 1.67 -9.60 -3.01
C VAL A 35 0.70 -10.78 -2.97
N THR A 36 0.26 -11.21 -4.15
CA THR A 36 -0.38 -12.51 -4.37
C THR A 36 0.65 -13.45 -4.97
N ALA A 37 0.81 -14.64 -4.39
CA ALA A 37 1.66 -15.69 -4.94
C ALA A 37 0.80 -16.92 -5.28
N PRO A 38 1.15 -17.69 -6.33
CA PRO A 38 0.45 -18.94 -6.64
C PRO A 38 0.39 -19.86 -5.41
N GLY A 39 -0.77 -20.46 -5.16
CA GLY A 39 -0.99 -21.36 -4.02
C GLY A 39 -1.05 -20.69 -2.64
N ARG A 40 -0.93 -19.36 -2.55
CA ARG A 40 -1.12 -18.62 -1.30
C ARG A 40 -2.52 -17.99 -1.24
N PRO A 41 -3.11 -17.85 -0.04
CA PRO A 41 -4.32 -17.07 0.13
C PRO A 41 -4.14 -15.63 -0.37
N CYS A 42 -5.18 -15.11 -1.01
CA CYS A 42 -5.24 -13.74 -1.49
C CYS A 42 -5.18 -12.77 -0.30
N LYS A 43 -4.28 -11.78 -0.38
CA LYS A 43 -4.22 -10.71 0.63
C LYS A 43 -5.54 -9.93 0.59
N PRO A 44 -6.28 -9.77 1.71
CA PRO A 44 -7.60 -9.14 1.70
C PRO A 44 -7.58 -7.68 1.21
N SER A 45 -6.50 -6.96 1.52
CA SER A 45 -6.31 -5.60 1.05
C SER A 45 -4.83 -5.25 0.86
N ASN A 46 -4.59 -4.30 -0.03
CA ASN A 46 -3.30 -3.69 -0.23
C ASN A 46 -3.50 -2.28 -0.79
N THR A 47 -2.64 -1.34 -0.41
CA THR A 47 -2.66 0.02 -0.94
C THR A 47 -1.34 0.30 -1.63
N PHE A 48 -1.40 0.89 -2.82
CA PHE A 48 -0.26 1.48 -3.50
C PHE A 48 -0.32 3.01 -3.33
N VAL A 49 0.78 3.59 -2.89
CA VAL A 49 1.00 5.02 -2.73
C VAL A 49 1.75 5.53 -3.96
N HIS A 50 1.27 6.63 -4.53
CA HIS A 50 1.80 7.23 -5.75
C HIS A 50 2.71 8.42 -5.46
N ALA A 51 3.56 8.28 -4.45
CA ALA A 51 4.51 9.29 -4.01
C ALA A 51 5.94 8.70 -3.94
N PRO A 52 6.99 9.54 -4.04
CA PRO A 52 8.37 9.12 -3.81
C PRO A 52 8.54 8.37 -2.48
N ALA A 53 9.48 7.44 -2.43
CA ALA A 53 9.73 6.65 -1.22
C ALA A 53 10.21 7.54 -0.05
N GLU A 54 10.91 8.61 -0.39
CA GLU A 54 11.47 9.62 0.50
C GLU A 54 10.37 10.32 1.32
N ASP A 55 9.19 10.56 0.74
CA ASP A 55 8.07 11.16 1.45
C ASP A 55 7.51 10.22 2.54
N LEU A 56 7.52 8.91 2.29
CA LEU A 56 7.13 7.91 3.28
C LEU A 56 8.22 7.68 4.34
N VAL A 57 9.49 7.88 4.00
CA VAL A 57 10.59 7.90 4.98
C VAL A 57 10.47 9.14 5.87
N ALA A 58 10.22 10.33 5.31
CA ALA A 58 10.00 11.55 6.07
C ALA A 58 8.80 11.46 7.03
N THR A 59 7.82 10.59 6.72
CA THR A 59 6.70 10.33 7.63
C THR A 59 7.18 9.73 8.96
N CYS A 60 8.25 8.94 8.97
CA CYS A 60 8.80 8.33 10.18
C CYS A 60 9.46 9.33 11.15
N THR A 61 9.71 10.57 10.74
CA THR A 61 10.23 11.62 11.63
C THR A 61 9.13 12.42 12.31
N ARG A 62 7.87 12.19 11.92
CA ARG A 62 6.70 12.86 12.51
C ARG A 62 6.32 12.21 13.84
N PRO A 63 5.62 12.92 14.74
CA PRO A 63 5.06 12.30 15.94
C PRO A 63 4.13 11.14 15.56
N ALA A 64 4.26 10.02 16.28
CA ALA A 64 3.32 8.92 16.17
C ALA A 64 2.02 9.24 16.93
N ASP A 65 0.92 8.64 16.49
CA ASP A 65 -0.34 8.65 17.24
C ASP A 65 -0.27 7.74 18.48
N ALA A 66 -1.36 7.73 19.27
CA ALA A 66 -1.46 6.95 20.51
C ALA A 66 -1.28 5.43 20.34
N THR A 67 -1.31 4.92 19.11
CA THR A 67 -1.10 3.50 18.80
C THR A 67 0.23 3.23 18.09
N GLY A 68 1.11 4.24 18.00
CA GLY A 68 2.48 4.09 17.49
C GLY A 68 2.62 4.16 15.98
N PHE A 69 1.64 4.73 15.25
CA PHE A 69 1.75 4.92 13.81
C PHE A 69 1.95 6.38 13.43
N HIS A 70 2.65 6.60 12.33
CA HIS A 70 2.95 7.92 11.78
C HIS A 70 2.09 8.16 10.55
N SER A 71 1.48 9.35 10.46
CA SER A 71 0.71 9.77 9.28
C SER A 71 1.47 10.82 8.47
N THR A 72 1.36 10.71 7.14
CA THR A 72 1.90 11.71 6.20
C THR A 72 1.36 13.11 6.53
N SER A 73 2.18 14.14 6.34
CA SER A 73 1.80 15.54 6.59
C SER A 73 0.68 16.02 5.69
N THR A 74 0.67 15.55 4.45
CA THR A 74 -0.32 15.85 3.44
C THR A 74 -0.96 14.55 2.92
N PRO A 75 -2.19 14.62 2.40
CA PRO A 75 -2.76 13.50 1.67
C PRO A 75 -1.95 13.21 0.39
N MET A 76 -1.96 11.94 -0.03
CA MET A 76 -1.27 11.44 -1.21
C MET A 76 -2.24 10.71 -2.12
N ASP A 77 -1.95 10.69 -3.41
CA ASP A 77 -2.66 9.83 -4.35
C ASP A 77 -2.36 8.36 -4.05
N ILE A 78 -3.41 7.57 -3.91
CA ILE A 78 -3.31 6.14 -3.64
C ILE A 78 -4.27 5.33 -4.51
N THR A 79 -3.90 4.08 -4.77
CA THR A 79 -4.83 3.04 -5.24
C THR A 79 -5.03 1.99 -4.17
N ALA A 80 -6.22 1.96 -3.57
CA ALA A 80 -6.63 0.97 -2.60
C ALA A 80 -7.23 -0.26 -3.31
N CYS A 81 -6.54 -1.39 -3.20
CA CYS A 81 -6.96 -2.69 -3.71
C CYS A 81 -7.62 -3.49 -2.59
N ARG A 82 -8.85 -3.94 -2.80
CA ARG A 82 -9.58 -4.81 -1.85
C ARG A 82 -10.08 -6.05 -2.57
N LEU A 83 -9.89 -7.21 -1.96
CA LEU A 83 -10.42 -8.47 -2.47
C LEU A 83 -11.95 -8.34 -2.60
N ARG A 84 -12.51 -8.90 -3.67
CA ARG A 84 -13.96 -9.01 -3.87
C ARG A 84 -14.47 -10.21 -3.08
N GLY A 85 -15.57 -10.02 -2.37
CA GLY A 85 -16.09 -11.05 -1.46
C GLY A 85 -15.18 -11.27 -0.24
N GLY A 86 -15.34 -12.42 0.41
CA GLY A 86 -14.56 -12.81 1.60
C GLY A 86 -13.71 -14.07 1.43
N ASP A 87 -13.84 -14.81 0.33
CA ASP A 87 -13.03 -16.00 0.08
C ASP A 87 -11.60 -15.59 -0.32
N THR A 88 -10.62 -16.07 0.44
CA THR A 88 -9.20 -15.80 0.18
C THR A 88 -8.56 -16.86 -0.71
N ARG A 89 -9.28 -17.89 -1.16
CA ARG A 89 -8.76 -18.87 -2.12
C ARG A 89 -8.63 -18.25 -3.51
N PRO A 90 -7.52 -18.50 -4.23
CA PRO A 90 -7.39 -18.10 -5.63
C PRO A 90 -8.52 -18.66 -6.51
N PRO A 91 -8.88 -17.98 -7.61
CA PRO A 91 -8.24 -16.80 -8.19
C PRO A 91 -8.57 -15.49 -7.46
N CYS A 92 -7.55 -14.64 -7.27
CA CYS A 92 -7.67 -13.40 -6.51
C CYS A 92 -8.27 -12.26 -7.35
N ASN A 93 -9.51 -11.88 -7.07
CA ASN A 93 -10.22 -10.82 -7.78
C ASN A 93 -10.34 -9.56 -6.92
N TYR A 94 -9.78 -8.44 -7.39
CA TYR A 94 -9.76 -7.20 -6.63
C TYR A 94 -10.71 -6.14 -7.19
N ARG A 95 -11.21 -5.26 -6.32
CA ARG A 95 -11.72 -3.93 -6.68
C ARG A 95 -10.66 -2.89 -6.38
N ALA A 96 -10.68 -1.80 -7.11
CA ALA A 96 -9.77 -0.67 -6.93
C ALA A 96 -10.56 0.58 -6.57
N ARG A 97 -10.01 1.40 -5.68
CA ARG A 97 -10.46 2.78 -5.44
C ARG A 97 -9.25 3.70 -5.56
N GLN A 98 -9.36 4.73 -6.39
CA GLN A 98 -8.43 5.85 -6.37
C GLN A 98 -8.89 6.81 -5.29
N LEU A 99 -7.99 7.23 -4.42
CA LEU A 99 -8.27 8.11 -3.29
C LEU A 99 -7.11 9.10 -3.14
N HIS A 100 -7.37 10.20 -2.45
CA HIS A 100 -6.37 11.19 -2.06
C HIS A 100 -6.41 11.31 -0.53
N HIS A 101 -5.56 10.53 0.16
CA HIS A 101 -5.67 10.26 1.60
C HIS A 101 -4.30 10.39 2.28
N HIS A 102 -4.30 10.71 3.58
CA HIS A 102 -3.14 10.51 4.43
C HIS A 102 -2.80 9.02 4.54
N VAL A 103 -1.51 8.70 4.54
CA VAL A 103 -1.00 7.33 4.67
C VAL A 103 -0.43 7.13 6.07
N ARG A 104 -0.86 6.06 6.73
CA ARG A 104 -0.48 5.73 8.10
C ARG A 104 0.43 4.52 8.11
N VAL A 105 1.65 4.67 8.63
CA VAL A 105 2.71 3.65 8.59
C VAL A 105 3.27 3.37 9.99
N SER A 106 3.82 2.18 10.19
CA SER A 106 4.75 1.94 11.31
C SER A 106 6.19 1.95 10.79
N CYS A 107 7.08 2.42 11.65
CA CYS A 107 8.49 2.62 11.33
C CYS A 107 9.39 1.76 12.22
N LEU A 108 10.54 1.38 11.68
CA LEU A 108 11.63 0.71 12.38
C LEU A 108 12.92 1.40 11.94
N ASP A 109 13.71 1.88 12.90
CA ASP A 109 14.98 2.59 12.64
C ASP A 109 14.85 3.74 11.62
N GLY A 110 13.75 4.50 11.72
CA GLY A 110 13.46 5.63 10.82
C GLY A 110 12.92 5.25 9.45
N LEU A 111 12.71 3.96 9.16
CA LEU A 111 12.21 3.48 7.86
C LEU A 111 10.80 2.87 7.97
N PRO A 112 9.91 3.10 6.99
CA PRO A 112 8.57 2.52 7.00
C PRO A 112 8.65 1.01 6.72
N VAL A 113 7.96 0.21 7.55
CA VAL A 113 7.99 -1.26 7.45
C VAL A 113 6.59 -1.88 7.33
N HIS A 114 5.54 -1.10 7.56
CA HIS A 114 4.16 -1.56 7.41
C HIS A 114 3.22 -0.38 7.10
N LEU A 115 2.27 -0.59 6.18
CA LEU A 115 1.15 0.33 5.93
C LEU A 115 -0.06 -0.13 6.75
N ALA A 116 -0.39 0.64 7.78
CA ALA A 116 -1.47 0.33 8.72
C ALA A 116 -2.84 0.76 8.21
N GLY A 117 -2.91 1.84 7.44
CA GLY A 117 -4.17 2.34 6.88
C GLY A 117 -4.03 3.67 6.15
N THR A 118 -5.18 4.23 5.78
CA THR A 118 -5.27 5.53 5.12
C THR A 118 -6.55 6.26 5.54
N HIS A 119 -6.53 7.57 5.66
CA HIS A 119 -7.68 8.40 6.07
C HIS A 119 -7.77 9.69 5.24
N ALA A 120 -8.98 10.24 5.09
CA ALA A 120 -9.21 11.42 4.24
C ALA A 120 -8.72 12.73 4.89
N SER A 121 -8.79 12.82 6.22
CA SER A 121 -8.39 13.95 7.05
C SER A 121 -8.13 13.45 8.47
#